data_AF-A0AAV9JP34-F1
#
_entry.id   AF-A0AAV9JP34-F1
#
_cell.length_a   1.000
_cell.length_b   1.000
_cell.length_c   1.000
_cell.angle_alpha   90.00
_cell.angle_beta   90.00
_cell.angle_gamma   90.00
#
_symmetry.space_group_name_H-M   'P 1'
#
loop_
_entity.id
_entity.type
_entity.pdbx_description
1 polymer ?
#
loop_
_entity_poly.entity_id
_entity_poly.type
_entity_poly.pdbx_seq_one_letter_code
_entity_poly.pdbx_strand_id
1 'polypeptide(L)'
;MTPTMPTLLSTTAPADVQKRALAPLTTAIANMHGTSVLDFAKTVFGDETAEKAVQERKEEMKGMQINGNFGESGCCTAIMRCYVVLKSELGETANAEELKGIPVAYWERGFVEGELAKVEAGW
;
A
#
# COMPACT_ATOMS: atom_id res chain seq x y z
N MET A 1 17.01 0.36 -16.30
CA MET A 1 15.54 0.22 -16.21
C MET A 1 14.99 1.62 -16.06
N THR A 2 14.16 2.09 -16.99
CA THR A 2 13.45 3.37 -16.83
C THR A 2 12.48 3.24 -15.66
N PRO A 3 12.46 4.18 -14.69
CA PRO A 3 11.39 4.22 -13.69
C PRO A 3 10.06 4.38 -14.44
N THR A 4 9.11 3.51 -14.17
CA THR A 4 7.84 3.46 -14.91
C THR A 4 6.83 4.14 -14.03
N MET A 5 6.30 5.31 -14.37
CA MET A 5 5.33 5.94 -13.46
C MET A 5 4.16 5.00 -13.15
N PRO A 6 3.63 5.00 -11.91
CA PRO A 6 2.46 4.21 -11.58
C PRO A 6 1.31 4.55 -12.54
N THR A 7 0.54 3.52 -12.90
CA THR A 7 -0.57 3.64 -13.86
C THR A 7 -1.87 3.19 -13.22
N LEU A 8 -2.97 3.80 -13.65
CA LEU A 8 -4.31 3.42 -13.20
C LEU A 8 -4.58 1.94 -13.47
N LEU A 9 -5.15 1.24 -12.48
CA LEU A 9 -5.54 -0.15 -12.60
C LEU A 9 -6.54 -0.34 -13.74
N SER A 10 -6.37 -1.45 -14.46
CA SER A 10 -7.36 -1.86 -15.45
C SER A 10 -8.71 -2.13 -14.77
N THR A 11 -9.80 -1.60 -15.34
CA THR A 11 -11.17 -1.71 -14.81
C THR A 11 -11.74 -3.13 -14.82
N THR A 12 -10.98 -4.09 -15.34
CA THR A 12 -11.30 -5.53 -15.38
C THR A 12 -10.92 -6.28 -14.10
N ALA A 13 -10.13 -5.67 -13.21
CA ALA A 13 -9.75 -6.27 -11.94
C ALA A 13 -10.97 -6.41 -11.00
N PRO A 14 -11.17 -7.56 -10.32
CA PRO A 14 -12.28 -7.73 -9.39
C PRO A 14 -12.25 -6.68 -8.26
N ALA A 15 -13.38 -6.04 -7.99
CA ALA A 15 -13.48 -4.95 -7.02
C ALA A 15 -13.10 -5.38 -5.60
N ASP A 16 -13.30 -6.65 -5.25
CA ASP A 16 -12.87 -7.21 -3.96
C ASP A 16 -11.34 -7.32 -3.85
N VAL A 17 -10.66 -7.70 -4.94
CA VAL A 17 -9.19 -7.76 -4.99
C VAL A 17 -8.60 -6.35 -4.91
N GLN A 18 -9.18 -5.39 -5.63
CA GLN A 18 -8.76 -3.99 -5.55
C GLN A 18 -8.89 -3.42 -4.13
N LYS A 19 -10.00 -3.73 -3.43
CA LYS A 19 -10.17 -3.36 -2.02
C LYS A 19 -9.14 -4.02 -1.11
N ARG A 20 -8.82 -5.31 -1.33
CA ARG A 20 -7.76 -6.01 -0.58
C ARG A 20 -6.38 -5.39 -0.82
N ALA A 21 -6.10 -4.90 -2.02
CA ALA A 21 -4.86 -4.18 -2.31
C ALA A 21 -4.82 -2.79 -1.66
N LEU A 22 -5.94 -2.06 -1.66
CA LEU A 22 -6.01 -0.69 -1.14
C LEU A 22 -6.02 -0.62 0.41
N ALA A 23 -6.68 -1.56 1.09
CA ALA A 23 -6.84 -1.50 2.55
C ALA A 23 -5.52 -1.48 3.37
N PRO A 24 -4.47 -2.24 2.99
CA PRO A 24 -3.16 -2.10 3.62
C PRO A 24 -2.55 -0.71 3.41
N LEU A 25 -2.71 -0.11 2.22
CA LEU A 25 -2.20 1.23 1.94
C LEU A 25 -2.90 2.29 2.78
N THR A 26 -4.21 2.21 2.97
CA THR A 26 -4.93 3.19 3.82
C THR A 26 -4.47 3.11 5.27
N THR A 27 -4.16 1.91 5.77
CA THR A 27 -3.55 1.73 7.09
C THR A 27 -2.15 2.34 7.13
N ALA A 28 -1.31 2.11 6.12
CA ALA A 28 0.01 2.74 6.04
C ALA A 28 -0.10 4.27 5.99
N ILE A 29 -0.98 4.85 5.17
CA ILE A 29 -1.21 6.30 5.01
C ILE A 29 -1.77 6.94 6.30
N ALA A 30 -2.58 6.21 7.06
CA ALA A 30 -3.12 6.73 8.30
C ALA A 30 -2.07 6.78 9.43
N ASN A 31 -1.05 5.92 9.38
CA ASN A 31 -0.02 5.80 10.43
C ASN A 31 1.33 6.43 10.02
N MET A 32 1.63 6.51 8.72
CA MET A 32 2.75 7.25 8.17
C MET A 32 2.26 8.59 7.64
N HIS A 33 2.96 9.67 7.97
CA HIS A 33 2.81 10.97 7.30
C HIS A 33 3.42 10.97 5.87
N GLY A 34 3.26 9.88 5.12
CA GLY A 34 3.86 9.69 3.81
C GLY A 34 2.91 10.08 2.69
N THR A 35 3.09 11.27 2.11
CA THR A 35 2.34 11.73 0.92
C THR A 35 2.55 10.79 -0.27
N SER A 36 3.74 10.20 -0.41
CA SER A 36 4.10 9.32 -1.53
C SER A 36 3.21 8.07 -1.65
N VAL A 37 2.78 7.48 -0.52
CA VAL A 37 1.90 6.29 -0.54
C VAL A 37 0.48 6.68 -0.94
N LEU A 38 0.02 7.87 -0.52
CA LEU A 38 -1.27 8.41 -0.93
C LEU A 38 -1.26 8.76 -2.43
N ASP A 39 -0.21 9.42 -2.93
CA ASP A 39 -0.08 9.77 -4.34
C ASP A 39 -0.05 8.53 -5.24
N PHE A 40 0.66 7.48 -4.81
CA PHE A 40 0.60 6.17 -5.45
C PHE A 40 -0.82 5.61 -5.46
N ALA A 41 -1.50 5.58 -4.30
CA ALA A 41 -2.86 5.05 -4.20
C ALA A 41 -3.84 5.81 -5.10
N LYS A 42 -3.75 7.14 -5.16
CA LYS A 42 -4.57 7.98 -6.04
C LYS A 42 -4.32 7.67 -7.52
N THR A 43 -3.06 7.46 -7.89
CA THR A 43 -2.69 7.15 -9.28
C THR A 43 -3.20 5.78 -9.72
N VAL A 44 -3.09 4.78 -8.84
CA VAL A 44 -3.36 3.37 -9.16
C VAL A 44 -4.83 3.02 -8.99
N PHE A 45 -5.49 3.50 -7.93
CA PHE A 45 -6.89 3.16 -7.61
C PHE A 45 -7.88 4.28 -7.96
N GLY A 46 -7.39 5.44 -8.39
CA GLY A 46 -8.19 6.64 -8.62
C GLY A 46 -8.29 7.53 -7.38
N ASP A 47 -8.29 8.84 -7.63
CA ASP A 47 -8.19 9.88 -6.60
C ASP A 47 -9.31 9.80 -5.56
N GLU A 48 -10.57 9.88 -6.02
CA GLU A 48 -11.75 9.82 -5.14
C GLU A 48 -11.83 8.51 -4.34
N THR A 49 -11.41 7.39 -4.94
CA THR A 49 -11.45 6.07 -4.29
C THR A 49 -10.40 5.99 -3.18
N ALA A 50 -9.17 6.43 -3.46
CA ALA A 50 -8.09 6.43 -2.48
C ALA A 50 -8.36 7.40 -1.32
N GLU A 51 -8.80 8.62 -1.60
CA GLU A 51 -9.11 9.61 -0.57
C GLU A 51 -10.24 9.16 0.35
N LYS A 52 -11.34 8.64 -0.23
CA LYS A 52 -12.46 8.12 0.55
C LYS A 52 -12.02 6.99 1.46
N ALA A 53 -11.28 6.01 0.95
CA ALA A 53 -10.83 4.87 1.74
C ALA A 53 -9.86 5.28 2.87
N VAL A 54 -9.00 6.28 2.66
CA VAL A 54 -8.14 6.84 3.71
C VAL A 54 -8.96 7.57 4.78
N GLN A 55 -9.96 8.35 4.37
CA GLN A 55 -10.82 9.07 5.31
C GLN A 55 -11.65 8.11 6.17
N GLU A 56 -12.29 7.12 5.54
CA GLU A 56 -13.02 6.05 6.25
C GLU A 56 -12.11 5.36 7.27
N ARG A 57 -10.88 5.01 6.87
CA ARG A 57 -9.91 4.38 7.78
C ARG A 57 -9.51 5.27 8.96
N LYS A 58 -9.32 6.56 8.72
CA LYS A 58 -9.01 7.53 9.80
C LYS A 58 -10.18 7.67 10.78
N GLU A 59 -11.41 7.64 10.30
CA GLU A 59 -12.61 7.69 11.14
C GLU A 59 -12.75 6.41 11.99
N GLU A 60 -12.52 5.24 11.39
CA GLU A 60 -12.48 3.97 12.12
C GLU A 60 -11.44 4.00 13.25
N MET A 61 -10.21 4.44 12.95
CA MET A 61 -9.12 4.49 13.93
C MET A 61 -9.45 5.43 15.10
N LYS A 62 -10.09 6.57 14.82
CA LYS A 62 -10.60 7.49 15.87
C LYS A 62 -11.65 6.81 16.74
N GLY A 63 -12.60 6.10 16.13
CA GLY A 63 -13.66 5.39 16.85
C GLY A 63 -13.16 4.24 17.73
N MET A 64 -12.09 3.56 17.30
CA MET A 64 -11.47 2.45 18.05
C MET A 64 -10.46 2.91 19.11
N GLN A 65 -10.23 4.22 19.27
CA GLN A 65 -9.17 4.78 20.13
C GLN A 65 -7.78 4.17 19.87
N ILE A 66 -7.54 3.66 18.65
CA ILE A 66 -6.23 3.14 18.26
C ILE A 66 -5.35 4.35 18.00
N ASN A 67 -4.56 4.69 19.00
CA ASN A 67 -3.62 5.80 18.91
C ASN A 67 -2.36 5.33 18.16
N GLY A 68 -2.47 5.24 16.83
CA GLY A 68 -1.39 5.38 15.83
C GLY A 68 -0.06 4.63 16.00
N ASN A 69 0.09 3.71 16.94
CA ASN A 69 1.37 3.03 17.20
C ASN A 69 1.54 1.79 16.30
N PHE A 70 1.17 1.93 15.03
CA PHE A 70 1.61 1.01 13.99
C PHE A 70 3.08 1.37 13.72
N GLY A 71 3.99 0.69 14.43
CA GLY A 71 5.43 0.94 14.30
C GLY A 71 5.90 0.84 12.85
N GLU A 72 7.09 1.36 12.56
CA GLU A 72 7.66 1.42 11.21
C GLU A 72 7.60 0.08 10.46
N SER A 73 7.85 -1.03 11.18
CA SER A 73 7.70 -2.40 10.65
C SER A 73 6.29 -2.67 10.15
N GLY A 74 5.24 -2.39 10.94
CA GLY A 74 3.86 -2.65 10.52
C GLY A 74 3.43 -1.82 9.31
N CYS A 75 3.94 -0.60 9.17
CA CYS A 75 3.68 0.23 8.00
C CYS A 75 4.36 -0.34 6.75
N CYS A 76 5.62 -0.76 6.86
CA CYS A 76 6.33 -1.42 5.78
C CYS A 76 5.66 -2.75 5.39
N THR A 77 5.28 -3.59 6.36
CA THR A 77 4.51 -4.83 6.13
C THR A 77 3.21 -4.54 5.37
N ALA A 78 2.48 -3.49 5.75
CA ALA A 78 1.24 -3.11 5.09
C ALA A 78 1.46 -2.71 3.61
N ILE A 79 2.52 -1.95 3.33
CA ILE A 79 2.90 -1.62 1.95
C ILE A 79 3.28 -2.89 1.17
N MET A 80 4.04 -3.82 1.78
CA MET A 80 4.41 -5.09 1.15
C MET A 80 3.21 -6.03 0.92
N ARG A 81 2.17 -5.98 1.76
CA ARG A 81 0.91 -6.70 1.49
C ARG A 81 0.23 -6.20 0.22
N CYS A 82 0.17 -4.88 0.02
CA CYS A 82 -0.35 -4.32 -1.22
C CYS A 82 0.53 -4.72 -2.43
N TYR A 83 1.86 -4.71 -2.29
CA TYR A 83 2.78 -5.20 -3.31
C TYR A 83 2.44 -6.62 -3.77
N VAL A 84 2.24 -7.54 -2.83
CA VAL A 84 1.92 -8.94 -3.15
C VAL A 84 0.57 -9.06 -3.85
N VAL A 85 -0.46 -8.32 -3.43
CA VAL A 85 -1.78 -8.36 -4.08
C VAL A 85 -1.69 -7.80 -5.51
N LEU A 86 -1.03 -6.65 -5.70
CA LEU A 86 -0.82 -6.06 -7.02
C LEU A 86 -0.12 -7.04 -7.96
N LYS A 87 0.98 -7.64 -7.50
CA LYS A 87 1.79 -8.54 -8.32
C LYS A 87 1.12 -9.88 -8.60
N SER A 88 0.62 -10.54 -7.57
CA SER A 88 0.22 -11.95 -7.62
C SER A 88 -1.26 -12.16 -7.91
N GLU A 89 -2.14 -11.24 -7.49
CA GLU A 89 -3.59 -11.36 -7.71
C GLU A 89 -4.07 -10.50 -8.88
N LEU A 90 -3.48 -9.32 -9.07
CA LEU A 90 -3.87 -8.37 -10.12
C LEU A 90 -2.98 -8.44 -11.37
N GLY A 91 -1.81 -9.07 -11.30
CA GLY A 91 -0.84 -9.13 -12.40
C GLY A 91 -0.13 -7.79 -12.68
N GLU A 92 -0.29 -6.81 -11.80
CA GLU A 92 0.15 -5.42 -11.92
C GLU A 92 1.61 -5.26 -11.48
N THR A 93 2.50 -5.97 -12.17
CA THR A 93 3.92 -6.06 -11.80
C THR A 93 4.62 -4.70 -11.83
N ALA A 94 4.32 -3.85 -12.81
CA ALA A 94 4.93 -2.52 -12.90
C ALA A 94 4.54 -1.64 -11.70
N ASN A 95 3.24 -1.56 -11.40
CA ASN A 95 2.72 -0.84 -10.23
C ASN A 95 3.26 -1.40 -8.91
N ALA A 96 3.42 -2.72 -8.80
CA ALA A 96 4.02 -3.34 -7.63
C ALA A 96 5.49 -2.91 -7.45
N GLU A 97 6.32 -2.94 -8.49
CA GLU A 97 7.72 -2.53 -8.36
C GLU A 97 7.88 -1.04 -8.01
N GLU A 98 7.02 -0.17 -8.54
CA GLU A 98 6.99 1.24 -8.13
C GLU A 98 6.57 1.41 -6.66
N LEU A 99 5.56 0.65 -6.21
CA LEU A 99 5.16 0.64 -4.80
C LEU A 99 6.31 0.21 -3.89
N LYS A 100 7.10 -0.78 -4.30
CA LYS A 100 8.29 -1.24 -3.56
C LYS A 100 9.38 -0.18 -3.50
N GLY A 101 9.47 0.70 -4.50
CA GLY A 101 10.39 1.84 -4.51
C GLY A 101 10.13 2.83 -3.37
N ILE A 102 8.87 3.04 -2.99
CA ILE A 102 8.47 3.98 -1.93
C ILE A 102 9.12 3.63 -0.58
N PRO A 103 8.93 2.45 0.03
CA PRO A 103 9.53 2.10 1.31
C PRO A 103 11.06 2.01 1.24
N VAL A 104 11.65 1.64 0.10
CA VAL A 104 13.12 1.61 -0.06
C VAL A 104 13.74 3.02 0.00
N ALA A 105 12.95 4.08 -0.23
CA ALA A 105 13.39 5.46 -0.02
C ALA A 105 13.40 5.87 1.46
N TYR A 106 12.68 5.16 2.33
CA TYR A 106 12.54 5.49 3.75
C TYR A 106 13.26 4.50 4.68
N TRP A 107 13.43 3.25 4.27
CA TRP A 107 14.06 2.18 5.05
C TRP A 107 15.18 1.49 4.29
N GLU A 108 16.10 0.87 5.04
CA GLU A 108 17.16 0.06 4.46
C GLU A 108 16.57 -1.09 3.61
N ARG A 109 17.18 -1.36 2.46
CA ARG A 109 16.70 -2.38 1.52
C ARG A 109 16.49 -3.74 2.19
N GLY A 110 17.43 -4.17 3.05
CA GLY A 110 17.33 -5.44 3.76
C GLY A 110 16.15 -5.51 4.72
N PHE A 111 15.73 -4.37 5.30
CA PHE A 111 14.53 -4.29 6.11
C PHE A 111 13.27 -4.50 5.26
N VAL A 112 13.15 -3.79 4.14
CA VAL A 112 12.01 -3.92 3.22
C VAL A 112 11.91 -5.34 2.65
N GLU A 113 13.03 -5.94 2.26
CA GLU A 113 13.08 -7.32 1.78
C GLU A 113 12.70 -8.33 2.88
N GLY A 114 13.11 -8.08 4.12
CA GLY A 114 12.69 -8.88 5.27
C GLY A 114 11.18 -8.81 5.54
N GLU A 115 10.58 -7.62 5.43
CA GLU A 115 9.13 -7.45 5.57
C GLU A 115 8.37 -8.11 4.41
N LEU A 116 8.88 -8.00 3.17
CA LEU A 116 8.30 -8.70 2.03
C LEU A 116 8.31 -10.22 2.23
N ALA A 117 9.44 -10.79 2.67
CA ALA A 117 9.56 -12.21 2.92
C ALA A 117 8.57 -12.71 4.00
N LYS A 118 8.31 -11.89 5.04
CA LYS A 118 7.28 -12.20 6.06
C LYS A 118 5.89 -12.27 5.42
N VAL A 119 5.54 -11.28 4.61
CA VAL A 119 4.24 -11.23 3.92
C VAL A 119 4.07 -12.44 2.99
N GLU A 120 5.09 -12.77 2.20
CA GLU A 120 5.07 -13.94 1.31
C GLU A 120 4.98 -15.27 2.09
N ALA A 121 5.48 -15.30 3.33
CA ALA A 121 5.33 -16.43 4.26
C ALA A 121 3.97 -16.44 5.00
N GLY A 122 3.08 -15.48 4.76
CA GLY A 122 1.74 -15.42 5.33
C GLY A 122 1.58 -14.61 6.62
N TRP A 123 2.52 -13.72 6.95
CA TRP A 123 2.45 -12.84 8.13
C TRP A 123 1.71 -11.52 7.94
#